data_AF-A0A8X8ZXR7-F1
#
_entry.id   AF-A0A8X8ZXR7-F1
#
_cell.length_a   1.000
_cell.length_b   1.000
_cell.length_c   1.000
_cell.angle_alpha   90.00
_cell.angle_beta   90.00
_cell.angle_gamma   90.00
#
_symmetry.space_group_name_H-M   'P 1'
#
loop_
_entity.id
_entity.type
_entity.pdbx_description
1 polymer ?
#
loop_
_entity_poly.entity_id
_entity_poly.type
_entity_poly.pdbx_seq_one_letter_code
_entity_poly.pdbx_strand_id
1 'polypeptide(L)'
;MLAVLTSSIWHRVRADQTETIVSLSTSQPRCCILLQKPIVPEELYRGIRDSQLVGLLGYSNEGLPVFAVGVGLSTFDRASVHYYIQSHIQINEYRDRVILPAATKKYGKHISICIKILDMTGLKLSALNQIKLLTTIASIDNLNYPEKAQTYYIVNAPYVFSACWKVVKPLVQERTRNKIDVLSSCGEDDLLKIMDYSSLPHFCRKRSSDSVKYSESSSGNCYSLDHPFHLQLYNYVKQQFLLCQPAQPVKQGSVHVTLPEDADKEVIADTLESKLKKFKDLNISQGSTH
;
A
#
# COMPACT_ATOMS: atom_id res chain seq x y z
N MET A 1 -14.12 3.25 -9.52
CA MET A 1 -13.83 4.02 -8.30
C MET A 1 -14.90 3.83 -7.23
N LEU A 2 -16.18 4.12 -7.50
CA LEU A 2 -17.28 3.75 -6.58
C LEU A 2 -17.27 2.24 -6.27
N ALA A 3 -17.17 1.40 -7.30
CA ALA A 3 -17.00 -0.06 -7.15
C ALA A 3 -15.75 -0.49 -6.34
N VAL A 4 -14.71 0.35 -6.30
CA VAL A 4 -13.45 0.09 -5.57
C VAL A 4 -13.61 0.49 -4.09
N LEU A 5 -14.36 1.56 -3.81
CA LEU A 5 -14.73 1.98 -2.46
C LEU A 5 -15.82 1.10 -1.85
N THR A 6 -16.66 0.46 -2.67
CA THR A 6 -17.76 -0.40 -2.24
C THR A 6 -17.40 -1.88 -2.35
N SER A 7 -16.16 -2.26 -2.05
CA SER A 7 -15.65 -3.65 -2.17
C SER A 7 -16.56 -4.74 -1.59
N SER A 8 -17.52 -4.40 -0.73
CA SER A 8 -18.59 -5.29 -0.29
C SER A 8 -19.60 -5.73 -1.37
N ILE A 9 -19.57 -5.17 -2.60
CA ILE A 9 -20.65 -5.37 -3.61
C ILE A 9 -20.27 -6.33 -4.75
N TRP A 10 -19.01 -6.77 -4.90
CA TRP A 10 -18.64 -7.71 -5.98
C TRP A 10 -17.83 -8.92 -5.48
N HIS A 11 -18.48 -9.80 -4.72
CA HIS A 11 -18.01 -11.18 -4.55
C HIS A 11 -18.43 -12.05 -5.74
N ARG A 12 -17.58 -12.11 -6.76
CA ARG A 12 -17.29 -13.29 -7.61
C ARG A 12 -16.59 -12.77 -8.86
N VAL A 13 -15.28 -13.01 -8.93
CA VAL A 13 -14.57 -13.60 -10.09
C VAL A 13 -13.07 -13.58 -9.76
N ARG A 14 -12.51 -14.79 -9.66
CA ARG A 14 -11.11 -15.23 -9.69
C ARG A 14 -10.20 -14.95 -8.48
N ALA A 15 -10.15 -15.97 -7.64
CA ALA A 15 -9.16 -16.26 -6.62
C ALA A 15 -7.85 -16.87 -7.17
N ASP A 16 -7.38 -16.46 -8.35
CA ASP A 16 -6.29 -17.17 -9.06
C ASP A 16 -4.94 -16.41 -9.08
N GLN A 17 -4.88 -15.22 -8.47
CA GLN A 17 -3.59 -14.49 -8.29
C GLN A 17 -3.23 -14.23 -6.83
N THR A 18 -4.17 -14.43 -5.90
CA THR A 18 -3.95 -14.28 -4.47
C THR A 18 -3.20 -15.47 -3.85
N GLU A 19 -3.32 -16.68 -4.42
CA GLU A 19 -2.65 -17.87 -3.87
C GLU A 19 -1.13 -17.87 -4.07
N THR A 20 -0.61 -17.25 -5.13
CA THR A 20 0.84 -17.18 -5.39
C THR A 20 1.57 -16.24 -4.42
N ILE A 21 0.88 -15.23 -3.87
CA ILE A 21 1.47 -14.30 -2.89
C ILE A 21 1.35 -14.88 -1.46
N VAL A 22 0.32 -15.71 -1.19
CA VAL A 22 0.06 -16.28 0.13
C VAL A 22 0.80 -17.60 0.37
N SER A 23 1.12 -18.38 -0.67
CA SER A 23 1.72 -19.72 -0.51
C SER A 23 3.24 -19.74 -0.25
N LEU A 24 3.94 -18.61 -0.36
CA LEU A 24 5.37 -18.49 -0.04
C LEU A 24 5.61 -18.01 1.41
N SER A 25 5.05 -18.68 2.43
CA SER A 25 5.41 -18.35 3.83
C SER A 25 4.97 -19.39 4.86
N THR A 26 5.73 -20.48 5.01
CA THR A 26 5.71 -21.28 6.25
C THR A 26 7.09 -21.47 6.90
N SER A 27 8.16 -20.91 6.33
CA SER A 27 9.53 -21.19 6.80
C SER A 27 10.45 -19.98 6.99
N GLN A 28 9.95 -18.73 6.90
CA GLN A 28 10.73 -17.54 7.25
C GLN A 28 10.03 -16.68 8.32
N PRO A 29 10.77 -16.07 9.26
CA PRO A 29 10.19 -15.20 10.27
C PRO A 29 9.40 -14.07 9.59
N ARG A 30 8.16 -13.86 10.04
CA ARG A 30 7.15 -12.92 9.52
C ARG A 30 7.64 -11.48 9.25
N CYS A 31 8.83 -11.11 9.73
CA CYS A 31 9.41 -9.79 9.55
C CYS A 31 9.89 -9.49 8.11
N CYS A 32 10.26 -10.51 7.32
CA CYS A 32 10.99 -10.28 6.05
C CYS A 32 10.14 -10.23 4.77
N ILE A 33 8.88 -10.68 4.79
CA ILE A 33 8.14 -11.00 3.54
C ILE A 33 7.32 -9.81 3.01
N LEU A 34 6.89 -8.90 3.89
CA LEU A 34 5.99 -7.78 3.50
C LEU A 34 6.73 -6.55 3.00
N LEU A 35 8.00 -6.36 3.41
CA LEU A 35 8.85 -5.31 2.85
C LEU A 35 9.50 -5.84 1.58
N GLN A 36 8.72 -5.79 0.50
CA GLN A 36 9.23 -6.12 -0.83
C GLN A 36 10.49 -5.31 -1.12
N LYS A 37 11.43 -5.93 -1.85
CA LYS A 37 12.71 -5.34 -2.27
C LYS A 37 12.52 -3.86 -2.70
N PRO A 38 13.50 -2.98 -2.49
CA PRO A 38 13.42 -1.62 -3.00
C PRO A 38 13.10 -1.67 -4.51
N ILE A 39 12.18 -0.82 -4.96
CA ILE A 39 11.91 -0.72 -6.39
C ILE A 39 13.14 -0.05 -7.01
N VAL A 40 13.79 -0.77 -7.93
CA VAL A 40 15.01 -0.38 -8.61
C VAL A 40 14.83 -0.50 -10.13
N PRO A 41 15.47 0.34 -10.94
CA PRO A 41 16.33 1.47 -10.57
C PRO A 41 15.54 2.64 -9.92
N GLU A 42 16.25 3.62 -9.36
CA GLU A 42 15.60 4.78 -8.70
C GLU A 42 14.65 5.52 -9.65
N GLU A 43 14.98 5.63 -10.93
CA GLU A 43 14.13 6.23 -11.96
C GLU A 43 12.77 5.54 -12.09
N LEU A 44 12.74 4.20 -11.95
CA LEU A 44 11.48 3.44 -11.95
C LEU A 44 10.62 3.80 -10.73
N TYR A 45 11.24 3.88 -9.54
CA TYR A 45 10.55 4.32 -8.33
C TYR A 45 9.97 5.73 -8.49
N ARG A 46 10.77 6.65 -9.05
CA ARG A 46 10.33 8.03 -9.32
C ARG A 46 9.15 8.07 -10.29
N GLY A 47 9.23 7.37 -11.41
CA GLY A 47 8.12 7.29 -12.37
C GLY A 47 6.83 6.71 -11.75
N ILE A 48 6.94 5.70 -10.89
CA ILE A 48 5.79 5.17 -10.17
C ILE A 48 5.17 6.23 -9.26
N ARG A 49 5.97 6.99 -8.51
CA ARG A 49 5.47 8.05 -7.61
C ARG A 49 4.86 9.24 -8.35
N ASP A 50 5.39 9.58 -9.51
CA ASP A 50 4.85 10.66 -10.35
C ASP A 50 3.50 10.30 -11.00
N SER A 51 3.18 9.00 -11.08
CA SER A 51 1.93 8.49 -11.68
C SER A 51 0.95 7.87 -10.67
N GLN A 52 1.40 7.55 -9.46
CA GLN A 52 0.60 7.12 -8.31
C GLN A 52 0.67 8.23 -7.25
N LEU A 53 -0.19 9.23 -7.39
CA LEU A 53 -0.16 10.42 -6.55
C LEU A 53 -0.69 10.10 -5.15
N VAL A 54 0.21 10.12 -4.17
CA VAL A 54 -0.08 9.84 -2.77
C VAL A 54 0.87 10.62 -1.88
N GLY A 55 0.38 11.24 -0.81
CA GLY A 55 1.20 12.05 0.09
C GLY A 55 0.70 12.01 1.52
N LEU A 56 1.58 12.27 2.49
CA LEU A 56 1.23 12.47 3.89
C LEU A 56 1.17 13.98 4.18
N LEU A 57 0.02 14.47 4.64
CA LEU A 57 -0.24 15.90 4.90
C LEU A 57 0.10 16.34 6.32
N GLY A 58 0.24 15.37 7.23
CA GLY A 58 0.37 15.60 8.66
C GLY A 58 -0.68 14.82 9.43
N TYR A 59 -1.28 15.45 10.42
CA TYR A 59 -2.20 14.82 11.37
C TYR A 59 -3.46 15.66 11.53
N SER A 60 -4.57 15.00 11.85
CA SER A 60 -5.80 15.66 12.29
C SER A 60 -5.63 16.26 13.69
N ASN A 61 -6.61 17.04 14.13
CA ASN A 61 -6.74 17.57 15.48
C ASN A 61 -6.78 16.43 16.53
N GLU A 62 -7.22 15.25 16.12
CA GLU A 62 -7.21 14.04 16.95
C GLU A 62 -5.90 13.23 16.83
N GLY A 63 -4.91 13.72 16.11
CA GLY A 63 -3.62 13.05 15.91
C GLY A 63 -3.62 11.93 14.86
N LEU A 64 -4.70 11.76 14.11
CA LEU A 64 -4.78 10.72 13.07
C LEU A 64 -3.98 11.15 11.84
N PRO A 65 -3.09 10.30 11.29
CA PRO A 65 -2.38 10.63 10.06
C PRO A 65 -3.35 10.91 8.91
N VAL A 66 -3.09 11.96 8.14
CA VAL A 66 -3.92 12.35 6.99
C VAL A 66 -3.15 12.13 5.70
N PHE A 67 -3.65 11.24 4.85
CA PHE A 67 -3.07 10.95 3.54
C PHE A 67 -3.88 11.61 2.42
N ALA A 68 -3.21 12.26 1.47
CA ALA A 68 -3.79 12.69 0.21
C ALA A 68 -3.58 11.61 -0.87
N VAL A 69 -4.57 11.41 -1.73
CA VAL A 69 -4.48 10.57 -2.93
C VAL A 69 -5.03 11.35 -4.11
N GLY A 70 -4.20 11.60 -5.12
CA GLY A 70 -4.58 12.33 -6.33
C GLY A 70 -5.28 11.40 -7.32
N VAL A 71 -6.52 11.03 -7.04
CA VAL A 71 -7.25 10.01 -7.82
C VAL A 71 -7.49 10.44 -9.26
N GLY A 72 -7.86 11.71 -9.49
CA GLY A 72 -8.17 12.18 -10.84
C GLY A 72 -6.95 12.30 -11.76
N LEU A 73 -5.78 12.64 -11.22
CA LEU A 73 -4.54 12.84 -11.98
C LEU A 73 -3.59 11.64 -11.97
N SER A 74 -3.85 10.59 -11.18
CA SER A 74 -3.02 9.36 -11.20
C SER A 74 -3.23 8.58 -12.50
N THR A 75 -2.14 8.30 -13.22
CA THR A 75 -2.18 7.67 -14.55
C THR A 75 -1.83 6.18 -14.53
N PHE A 76 -1.00 5.74 -13.58
CA PHE A 76 -0.50 4.35 -13.46
C PHE A 76 0.14 3.79 -14.76
N ASP A 77 0.85 4.62 -15.51
CA ASP A 77 1.36 4.32 -16.87
C ASP A 77 2.89 4.26 -17.00
N ARG A 78 3.62 4.37 -15.88
CA ARG A 78 5.09 4.41 -15.85
C ARG A 78 5.75 3.06 -15.56
N ALA A 79 4.98 2.08 -15.10
CA ALA A 79 5.47 0.76 -14.75
C ALA A 79 4.39 -0.32 -14.98
N SER A 80 4.76 -1.58 -14.89
CA SER A 80 3.79 -2.67 -14.88
C SER A 80 3.03 -2.73 -13.55
N VAL A 81 1.81 -3.31 -13.60
CA VAL A 81 0.86 -3.39 -12.49
C VAL A 81 1.47 -3.89 -11.17
N HIS A 82 2.38 -4.87 -11.23
CA HIS A 82 2.98 -5.43 -10.02
C HIS A 82 3.81 -4.40 -9.23
N TYR A 83 4.43 -3.43 -9.90
CA TYR A 83 5.18 -2.38 -9.22
C TYR A 83 4.29 -1.36 -8.51
N TYR A 84 3.09 -1.08 -9.03
CA TYR A 84 2.11 -0.24 -8.34
C TYR A 84 1.52 -0.94 -7.13
N ILE A 85 1.29 -2.25 -7.23
CA ILE A 85 0.90 -3.09 -6.09
C ILE A 85 1.99 -3.09 -5.03
N GLN A 86 3.25 -3.32 -5.43
CA GLN A 86 4.42 -3.26 -4.55
C GLN A 86 4.54 -1.91 -3.85
N SER A 87 4.47 -0.81 -4.61
CA SER A 87 4.52 0.55 -4.08
C SER A 87 3.41 0.81 -3.06
N HIS A 88 2.19 0.33 -3.32
CA HIS A 88 1.06 0.44 -2.40
C HIS A 88 1.28 -0.32 -1.10
N ILE A 89 1.78 -1.57 -1.19
CA ILE A 89 2.14 -2.39 -0.03
C ILE A 89 3.22 -1.69 0.80
N GLN A 90 4.28 -1.17 0.16
CA GLN A 90 5.36 -0.46 0.86
C GLN A 90 4.86 0.78 1.62
N ILE A 91 3.93 1.55 1.05
CA ILE A 91 3.29 2.68 1.75
C ILE A 91 2.49 2.20 2.96
N ASN A 92 1.71 1.14 2.81
CA ASN A 92 0.88 0.60 3.89
C ASN A 92 1.75 0.03 5.03
N GLU A 93 2.83 -0.69 4.73
CA GLU A 93 3.76 -1.18 5.73
C GLU A 93 4.46 -0.03 6.46
N TYR A 94 4.88 1.01 5.73
CA TYR A 94 5.49 2.20 6.34
C TYR A 94 4.49 2.95 7.22
N ARG A 95 3.23 3.07 6.79
CA ARG A 95 2.14 3.61 7.61
C ARG A 95 2.02 2.83 8.92
N ASP A 96 1.95 1.51 8.84
CA ASP A 96 1.65 0.66 9.99
C ASP A 96 2.84 0.49 10.94
N ARG A 97 4.07 0.47 10.43
CA ARG A 97 5.28 0.24 11.24
C ARG A 97 5.97 1.50 11.71
N VAL A 98 5.78 2.62 11.01
CA VAL A 98 6.50 3.87 11.31
C VAL A 98 5.53 4.98 11.67
N ILE A 99 4.58 5.31 10.79
CA ILE A 99 3.73 6.49 10.98
C ILE A 99 2.76 6.30 12.15
N LEU A 100 2.04 5.19 12.23
CA LEU A 100 1.05 4.92 13.29
C LEU A 100 1.70 4.79 14.69
N PRO A 101 2.82 4.07 14.87
CA PRO A 101 3.53 4.05 16.15
C PRO A 101 4.09 5.42 16.54
N ALA A 102 4.64 6.19 15.59
CA ALA A 102 5.11 7.54 15.85
C ALA A 102 3.97 8.48 16.27
N ALA A 103 2.81 8.38 15.61
CA ALA A 103 1.60 9.11 15.99
C ALA A 103 1.14 8.73 17.40
N THR A 104 1.08 7.42 17.70
CA THR A 104 0.71 6.91 19.02
C THR A 104 1.58 7.49 20.12
N LYS A 105 2.90 7.48 19.92
CA LYS A 105 3.86 8.06 20.87
C LYS A 105 3.70 9.58 20.99
N LYS A 106 3.56 10.29 19.87
CA LYS A 106 3.45 11.75 19.82
C LYS A 106 2.20 12.27 20.54
N TYR A 107 1.06 11.59 20.37
CA TYR A 107 -0.23 12.04 20.89
C TYR A 107 -0.65 11.34 22.20
N GLY A 108 0.19 10.45 22.74
CA GLY A 108 -0.06 9.79 24.03
C GLY A 108 -1.29 8.88 24.06
N LYS A 109 -1.81 8.46 22.91
CA LYS A 109 -2.98 7.58 22.78
C LYS A 109 -2.79 6.60 21.64
N HIS A 110 -3.44 5.45 21.71
CA HIS A 110 -3.33 4.43 20.66
C HIS A 110 -3.95 4.93 19.35
N ILE A 111 -3.13 5.01 18.30
CA ILE A 111 -3.53 5.42 16.95
C ILE A 111 -3.24 4.27 15.99
N SER A 112 -4.29 3.65 15.45
CA SER A 112 -4.23 2.52 14.54
C SER A 112 -4.89 2.76 13.18
N ILE A 113 -5.46 3.95 12.97
CA ILE A 113 -6.23 4.31 11.78
C ILE A 113 -5.77 5.67 11.22
N CYS A 114 -6.12 5.93 9.97
CA CYS A 114 -5.80 7.17 9.26
C CYS A 114 -7.04 7.77 8.58
N ILE A 115 -6.90 9.02 8.15
CA ILE A 115 -7.84 9.72 7.28
C ILE A 115 -7.27 9.75 5.87
N LYS A 116 -8.13 9.59 4.85
CA LYS A 116 -7.73 9.71 3.44
C LYS A 116 -8.52 10.82 2.76
N ILE A 117 -7.84 11.73 2.08
CA ILE A 117 -8.40 12.76 1.22
C ILE A 117 -8.17 12.33 -0.22
N LEU A 118 -9.25 12.07 -0.96
CA LEU A 118 -9.25 11.63 -2.35
C LEU A 118 -9.55 12.83 -3.25
N ASP A 119 -8.52 13.34 -3.91
CA ASP A 119 -8.63 14.46 -4.85
C ASP A 119 -9.06 13.97 -6.24
N MET A 120 -10.24 14.42 -6.66
CA MET A 120 -10.84 14.04 -7.93
C MET A 120 -10.52 15.02 -9.07
N THR A 121 -9.70 16.04 -8.81
CA THR A 121 -9.26 17.01 -9.82
C THR A 121 -8.69 16.29 -11.03
N GLY A 122 -9.15 16.69 -12.22
CA GLY A 122 -8.66 16.12 -13.48
C GLY A 122 -9.15 14.71 -13.81
N LEU A 123 -10.10 14.16 -13.05
CA LEU A 123 -10.68 12.83 -13.34
C LEU A 123 -11.24 12.78 -14.77
N LYS A 124 -10.74 11.84 -15.55
CA LYS A 124 -11.17 11.55 -16.92
C LYS A 124 -11.82 10.16 -17.01
N LEU A 125 -12.65 9.93 -18.02
CA LEU A 125 -13.22 8.61 -18.30
C LEU A 125 -12.16 7.54 -18.57
N SER A 126 -10.98 7.93 -19.06
CA SER A 126 -9.83 7.03 -19.22
C SER A 126 -9.37 6.38 -17.91
N ALA A 127 -9.71 6.94 -16.74
CA ALA A 127 -9.46 6.31 -15.44
C ALA A 127 -10.17 4.95 -15.28
N LEU A 128 -11.22 4.68 -16.08
CA LEU A 128 -11.87 3.37 -16.13
C LEU A 128 -10.92 2.26 -16.63
N ASN A 129 -9.89 2.60 -17.41
CA ASN A 129 -8.88 1.65 -17.85
C ASN A 129 -8.06 1.10 -16.67
N GLN A 130 -7.95 1.88 -15.59
CA GLN A 130 -7.21 1.50 -14.38
C GLN A 130 -8.07 0.78 -13.34
N ILE A 131 -9.34 0.49 -13.65
CA ILE A 131 -10.27 -0.11 -12.67
C ILE A 131 -9.78 -1.46 -12.15
N LYS A 132 -9.13 -2.28 -13.00
CA LYS A 132 -8.60 -3.59 -12.59
C LYS A 132 -7.52 -3.45 -11.53
N LEU A 133 -6.54 -2.57 -11.76
CA LEU A 133 -5.47 -2.28 -10.80
C LEU A 133 -6.05 -1.76 -9.47
N LEU A 134 -6.96 -0.79 -9.54
CA LEU A 134 -7.59 -0.21 -8.35
C LEU A 134 -8.41 -1.25 -7.56
N THR A 135 -9.13 -2.14 -8.24
CA THR A 135 -9.84 -3.25 -7.60
C THR A 135 -8.87 -4.21 -6.93
N THR A 136 -7.75 -4.57 -7.58
CA THR A 136 -6.71 -5.41 -6.94
C THR A 136 -6.14 -4.75 -5.70
N ILE A 137 -5.83 -3.46 -5.76
CA ILE A 137 -5.35 -2.69 -4.61
C ILE A 137 -6.38 -2.71 -3.46
N ALA A 138 -7.67 -2.50 -3.75
CA ALA A 138 -8.72 -2.55 -2.74
C ALA A 138 -8.86 -3.96 -2.12
N SER A 139 -8.76 -5.01 -2.92
CA SER A 139 -8.76 -6.39 -2.41
C SER A 139 -7.57 -6.65 -1.47
N ILE A 140 -6.38 -6.17 -1.82
CA ILE A 140 -5.19 -6.26 -0.96
C ILE A 140 -5.41 -5.50 0.35
N ASP A 141 -5.95 -4.28 0.29
CA ASP A 141 -6.27 -3.49 1.47
C ASP A 141 -7.25 -4.21 2.40
N ASN A 142 -8.31 -4.81 1.85
CA ASN A 142 -9.31 -5.49 2.66
C ASN A 142 -8.80 -6.79 3.30
N LEU A 143 -7.95 -7.55 2.59
CA LEU A 143 -7.42 -8.81 3.09
C LEU A 143 -6.27 -8.63 4.08
N ASN A 144 -5.39 -7.65 3.84
CA ASN A 144 -4.13 -7.53 4.58
C ASN A 144 -4.10 -6.33 5.53
N TYR A 145 -4.91 -5.30 5.27
CA TYR A 145 -4.93 -4.06 6.05
C TYR A 145 -6.36 -3.68 6.48
N PRO A 146 -7.10 -4.59 7.15
CA PRO A 146 -8.49 -4.34 7.50
C PRO A 146 -8.62 -3.15 8.44
N GLU A 147 -9.66 -2.35 8.18
CA GLU A 147 -10.15 -1.30 9.08
C GLU A 147 -9.17 -0.14 9.38
N LYS A 148 -8.16 0.07 8.54
CA LYS A 148 -7.11 1.10 8.75
C LYS A 148 -7.52 2.54 8.41
N ALA A 149 -8.72 2.76 7.90
CA ALA A 149 -9.24 4.09 7.56
C ALA A 149 -10.47 4.44 8.41
N GLN A 150 -10.42 5.62 9.02
CA GLN A 150 -11.57 6.23 9.71
C GLN A 150 -12.55 6.79 8.68
N THR A 151 -12.08 7.72 7.85
CA THR A 151 -12.89 8.46 6.88
C THR A 151 -12.13 8.69 5.58
N TYR A 152 -12.84 8.61 4.46
CA TYR A 152 -12.45 8.98 3.11
C TYR A 152 -13.19 10.25 2.73
N TYR A 153 -12.48 11.37 2.68
CA TYR A 153 -13.01 12.64 2.17
C TYR A 153 -12.75 12.73 0.68
N ILE A 154 -13.79 12.81 -0.13
CA ILE A 154 -13.70 13.00 -1.57
C ILE A 154 -13.88 14.49 -1.85
N VAL A 155 -12.87 15.13 -2.45
CA VAL A 155 -12.87 16.55 -2.78
C VAL A 155 -12.76 16.77 -4.29
N ASN A 156 -13.14 17.94 -4.76
CA ASN A 156 -13.05 18.32 -6.18
C ASN A 156 -13.78 17.33 -7.11
N ALA A 157 -14.83 16.67 -6.61
CA ALA A 157 -15.58 15.67 -7.37
C ALA A 157 -16.33 16.30 -8.54
N PRO A 158 -16.18 15.78 -9.77
CA PRO A 158 -17.00 16.21 -10.90
C PRO A 158 -18.50 16.04 -10.59
N TYR A 159 -19.35 16.94 -11.08
CA TYR A 159 -20.80 16.88 -10.82
C TYR A 159 -21.41 15.51 -11.12
N VAL A 160 -20.97 14.87 -12.21
CA VAL A 160 -21.40 13.51 -12.58
C VAL A 160 -21.09 12.48 -11.49
N PHE A 161 -19.93 12.58 -10.84
CA PHE A 161 -19.55 11.67 -9.75
C PHE A 161 -20.48 11.87 -8.56
N SER A 162 -20.69 13.12 -8.15
CA SER A 162 -21.56 13.46 -7.02
C SER A 162 -23.01 13.02 -7.26
N ALA A 163 -23.50 13.14 -8.50
CA ALA A 163 -24.81 12.64 -8.89
C ALA A 163 -24.89 11.10 -8.79
N CYS A 164 -23.90 10.38 -9.36
CA CYS A 164 -23.84 8.91 -9.24
C CYS A 164 -23.73 8.45 -7.79
N TRP A 165 -22.93 9.12 -6.96
CA TRP A 165 -22.80 8.75 -5.55
C TRP A 165 -24.12 8.86 -4.80
N LYS A 166 -24.92 9.90 -5.04
CA LYS A 166 -26.25 10.03 -4.41
C LYS A 166 -27.16 8.85 -4.70
N VAL A 167 -27.08 8.27 -5.90
CA VAL A 167 -27.87 7.10 -6.32
C VAL A 167 -27.29 5.80 -5.75
N VAL A 168 -25.96 5.67 -5.69
CA VAL A 168 -25.28 4.44 -5.22
C VAL A 168 -25.24 4.35 -3.70
N LYS A 169 -25.12 5.48 -2.99
CA LYS A 169 -24.93 5.57 -1.53
C LYS A 169 -25.94 4.74 -0.72
N PRO A 170 -27.24 4.66 -1.05
CA PRO A 170 -28.20 3.80 -0.35
C PRO A 170 -27.94 2.29 -0.49
N LEU A 171 -27.26 1.87 -1.57
CA LEU A 171 -26.94 0.46 -1.84
C LEU A 171 -25.63 0.03 -1.15
N VAL A 172 -24.88 0.98 -0.58
CA VAL A 172 -23.63 0.71 0.14
C VAL A 172 -23.94 0.34 1.58
N GLN A 173 -23.33 -0.74 2.06
CA GLN A 173 -23.41 -1.16 3.46
C GLN A 173 -23.11 0.02 4.40
N GLU A 174 -23.90 0.15 5.46
CA GLU A 174 -23.83 1.29 6.39
C GLU A 174 -22.42 1.55 6.91
N ARG A 175 -21.69 0.49 7.27
CA ARG A 175 -20.31 0.59 7.73
C ARG A 175 -19.40 1.32 6.74
N THR A 176 -19.52 1.03 5.45
CA THR A 176 -18.72 1.65 4.39
C THR A 176 -19.24 3.03 4.04
N ARG A 177 -20.57 3.19 4.01
CA ARG A 177 -21.23 4.47 3.75
C ARG A 177 -20.83 5.54 4.77
N ASN A 178 -20.74 5.20 6.05
CA ASN A 178 -20.41 6.13 7.12
C ASN A 178 -18.93 6.56 7.11
N LYS A 179 -18.08 5.85 6.37
CA LYS A 179 -16.67 6.20 6.18
C LYS A 179 -16.43 7.09 4.97
N ILE A 180 -17.41 7.32 4.10
CA ILE A 180 -17.20 8.08 2.85
C ILE A 180 -17.98 9.39 2.93
N ASP A 181 -17.25 10.49 2.86
CA ASP A 181 -17.81 11.83 2.81
C ASP A 181 -17.43 12.51 1.49
N VAL A 182 -18.43 12.96 0.73
CA VAL A 182 -18.21 13.66 -0.53
C VAL A 182 -18.43 15.13 -0.28
N LEU A 183 -17.32 15.85 -0.17
CA LEU A 183 -17.30 17.25 0.20
C LEU A 183 -17.70 18.14 -0.99
N SER A 184 -18.29 19.29 -0.68
CA SER A 184 -18.63 20.29 -1.67
C SER A 184 -17.40 21.12 -2.06
N SER A 185 -17.30 21.53 -3.33
CA SER A 185 -16.19 22.34 -3.83
C SER A 185 -14.83 21.68 -3.55
N CYS A 186 -13.84 22.47 -3.12
CA CYS A 186 -12.51 22.04 -2.72
C CYS A 186 -12.43 21.47 -1.29
N GLY A 187 -13.54 21.46 -0.53
CA GLY A 187 -13.60 20.85 0.80
C GLY A 187 -12.85 21.60 1.91
N GLU A 188 -12.38 22.83 1.67
CA GLU A 188 -11.62 23.62 2.66
C GLU A 188 -12.30 23.71 4.02
N ASP A 189 -13.54 24.22 4.02
CA ASP A 189 -14.27 24.53 5.26
C ASP A 189 -14.58 23.27 6.08
N ASP A 190 -14.78 22.13 5.40
CA ASP A 190 -15.02 20.84 6.05
C ASP A 190 -13.75 20.22 6.60
N LEU A 191 -12.64 20.31 5.87
CA LEU A 191 -11.35 19.79 6.30
C LEU A 191 -10.78 20.61 7.47
N LEU A 192 -10.96 21.94 7.48
CA LEU A 192 -10.52 22.80 8.60
C LEU A 192 -11.21 22.48 9.93
N LYS A 193 -12.33 21.74 9.93
CA LYS A 193 -12.94 21.23 11.17
C LYS A 193 -12.12 20.13 11.82
N ILE A 194 -11.30 19.42 11.05
CA ILE A 194 -10.56 18.24 11.50
C ILE A 194 -9.04 18.40 11.46
N MET A 195 -8.51 19.41 10.80
CA MET A 195 -7.06 19.61 10.65
C MET A 195 -6.66 21.09 10.58
N ASP A 196 -5.41 21.37 10.95
CA ASP A 196 -4.84 22.71 10.87
C ASP A 196 -4.68 23.20 9.42
N TYR A 197 -4.81 24.51 9.21
CA TYR A 197 -4.65 25.16 7.91
C TYR A 197 -3.28 24.87 7.26
N SER A 198 -2.20 24.79 8.07
CA SER A 198 -0.86 24.46 7.59
C SER A 198 -0.75 23.05 7.00
N SER A 199 -1.58 22.12 7.47
CA SER A 199 -1.66 20.74 6.97
C SER A 199 -2.68 20.57 5.85
N LEU A 200 -3.52 21.59 5.59
CA LEU A 200 -4.50 21.53 4.51
C LEU A 200 -3.79 21.33 3.16
N PRO A 201 -4.23 20.38 2.31
CA PRO A 201 -3.53 20.13 1.06
C PRO A 201 -3.66 21.31 0.09
N HIS A 202 -2.63 21.48 -0.74
CA HIS A 202 -2.54 22.56 -1.72
C HIS A 202 -3.74 22.65 -2.69
N PHE A 203 -4.38 21.51 -3.01
CA PHE A 203 -5.57 21.44 -3.87
C PHE A 203 -6.90 21.73 -3.14
N CYS A 204 -6.88 21.90 -1.82
CA CYS A 204 -8.06 22.26 -1.02
C CYS A 204 -8.04 23.72 -0.56
N ARG A 205 -6.99 24.49 -0.84
CA ARG A 205 -6.92 25.91 -0.47
C ARG A 205 -7.65 26.74 -1.53
N LYS A 206 -8.69 27.48 -1.15
CA LYS A 206 -9.31 28.48 -2.02
C LYS A 206 -8.22 29.45 -2.47
N ARG A 207 -8.09 29.66 -3.79
CA ARG A 207 -7.26 30.74 -4.32
C ARG A 207 -7.90 32.07 -3.89
N SER A 208 -7.30 32.79 -2.96
CA SER A 208 -7.66 34.18 -2.70
C SER A 208 -7.33 35.01 -3.94
N SER A 209 -8.33 35.73 -4.48
CA SER A 209 -8.15 36.63 -5.63
C SER A 209 -7.26 37.83 -5.33
N ASP A 210 -6.94 38.08 -4.05
CA ASP A 210 -6.11 39.21 -3.63
C ASP A 210 -4.83 38.74 -2.93
N SER A 211 -3.70 39.21 -3.47
CA SER A 211 -2.35 39.29 -2.89
C SER A 211 -1.45 38.04 -2.87
N VAL A 212 -0.45 38.14 -3.74
CA VAL A 212 0.96 37.79 -3.55
C VAL A 212 1.44 38.08 -2.10
N LYS A 213 2.28 37.17 -1.57
CA LYS A 213 3.04 37.23 -0.28
C LYS A 213 2.38 36.59 0.95
N TYR A 214 2.02 35.30 0.87
CA TYR A 214 2.41 34.40 1.95
C TYR A 214 3.74 33.78 1.54
N SER A 215 4.78 33.98 2.35
CA SER A 215 6.04 33.25 2.25
C SER A 215 5.74 31.76 2.02
N GLU A 216 6.44 31.13 1.08
CA GLU A 216 6.52 29.67 0.84
C GLU A 216 7.01 28.92 2.09
N SER A 217 6.23 29.00 3.17
CA SER A 217 6.52 28.40 4.45
C SER A 217 5.43 27.37 4.71
N SER A 218 5.81 26.12 4.38
CA SER A 218 5.35 24.88 5.02
C SER A 218 4.14 24.11 4.50
N SER A 219 3.72 24.23 3.24
CA SER A 219 3.25 23.00 2.58
C SER A 219 3.47 23.06 1.07
N GLY A 220 4.63 22.54 0.63
CA GLY A 220 4.84 22.23 -0.78
C GLY A 220 3.81 21.21 -1.29
N ASN A 221 3.87 20.92 -2.59
CA ASN A 221 3.07 19.85 -3.18
C ASN A 221 3.32 18.52 -2.43
N CYS A 222 2.30 17.99 -1.76
CA CYS A 222 2.40 16.76 -0.97
C CYS A 222 2.68 15.50 -1.79
N TYR A 223 2.51 15.58 -3.11
CA TYR A 223 2.84 14.51 -4.06
C TYR A 223 4.27 14.64 -4.60
N SER A 224 4.98 15.73 -4.29
CA SER A 224 6.36 15.92 -4.75
C SER A 224 7.26 14.82 -4.19
N LEU A 225 8.09 14.23 -5.03
CA LEU A 225 9.11 13.26 -4.61
C LEU A 225 10.09 13.80 -3.57
N ASP A 226 10.30 15.11 -3.54
CA ASP A 226 11.17 15.77 -2.57
C ASP A 226 10.47 15.99 -1.22
N HIS A 227 9.16 15.71 -1.13
CA HIS A 227 8.44 15.79 0.13
C HIS A 227 9.02 14.77 1.13
N PRO A 228 9.22 15.15 2.42
CA PRO A 228 9.87 14.31 3.42
C PRO A 228 9.29 12.90 3.54
N PHE A 229 7.97 12.76 3.34
CA PHE A 229 7.29 11.47 3.31
C PHE A 229 7.90 10.48 2.30
N HIS A 230 8.13 10.91 1.07
CA HIS A 230 8.64 10.02 0.01
C HIS A 230 10.10 9.66 0.25
N LEU A 231 10.92 10.63 0.65
CA LEU A 231 12.33 10.41 1.00
C LEU A 231 12.47 9.42 2.16
N GLN A 232 11.71 9.63 3.24
CA GLN A 232 11.75 8.76 4.41
C GLN A 232 11.24 7.35 4.10
N LEU A 233 10.13 7.24 3.35
CA LEU A 233 9.60 5.95 2.91
C LEU A 233 10.64 5.16 2.09
N TYR A 234 11.28 5.81 1.11
CA TYR A 234 12.27 5.16 0.26
C TYR A 234 13.50 4.71 1.06
N ASN A 235 14.00 5.57 1.95
CA ASN A 235 15.11 5.24 2.83
C ASN A 235 14.77 4.11 3.80
N TYR A 236 13.57 4.13 4.38
CA TYR A 236 13.09 3.06 5.25
C TYR A 236 13.07 1.72 4.52
N VAL A 237 12.49 1.66 3.31
CA VAL A 237 12.45 0.42 2.52
C VAL A 237 13.86 -0.08 2.19
N LYS A 238 14.79 0.81 1.81
CA LYS A 238 16.21 0.47 1.60
C LYS A 238 16.86 -0.12 2.85
N GLN A 239 16.72 0.54 3.99
CA GLN A 239 17.31 0.11 5.25
C GLN A 239 16.76 -1.24 5.70
N GLN A 240 15.44 -1.41 5.67
CA GLN A 240 14.81 -2.67 6.04
C GLN A 240 15.24 -3.82 5.14
N PHE A 241 15.35 -3.58 3.83
CA PHE A 241 15.87 -4.59 2.92
C PHE A 241 17.30 -5.01 3.27
N LEU A 242 18.20 -4.07 3.62
CA LEU A 242 19.57 -4.38 4.04
C LEU A 242 19.59 -5.19 5.35
N LEU A 243 18.73 -4.86 6.31
CA LEU A 243 18.60 -5.60 7.58
C LEU A 243 18.04 -7.02 7.38
N CYS A 244 17.18 -7.22 6.39
CA CYS A 244 16.58 -8.51 6.08
C CYS A 244 17.40 -9.38 5.14
N GLN A 245 18.54 -8.89 4.62
CA GLN A 245 19.43 -9.74 3.83
C GLN A 245 20.05 -10.80 4.73
N PRO A 246 19.94 -12.10 4.38
CA PRO A 246 20.63 -13.14 5.12
C PRO A 246 22.15 -12.86 5.08
N ALA A 247 22.81 -13.00 6.23
CA ALA A 247 24.27 -13.04 6.28
C ALA A 247 24.74 -14.29 5.54
N GLN A 248 25.05 -14.11 4.25
CA GLN A 248 25.39 -15.14 3.26
C GLN A 248 24.25 -16.11 2.86
N PRO A 249 24.22 -16.56 1.59
CA PRO A 249 23.39 -17.69 1.24
C PRO A 249 23.89 -18.91 2.00
N VAL A 250 23.05 -19.50 2.85
CA VAL A 250 23.30 -20.84 3.39
C VAL A 250 23.48 -21.74 2.18
N LYS A 251 24.68 -22.32 2.01
CA LYS A 251 24.95 -23.31 0.96
C LYS A 251 24.01 -24.50 1.20
N GLN A 252 22.86 -24.51 0.53
CA GLN A 252 22.10 -25.74 0.41
C GLN A 252 22.92 -26.69 -0.45
N GLY A 253 23.51 -27.71 0.18
CA GLY A 253 24.17 -28.78 -0.56
C GLY A 253 23.18 -29.45 -1.51
N SER A 254 23.62 -29.76 -2.74
CA SER A 254 22.85 -30.58 -3.67
C SER A 254 23.20 -32.04 -3.46
N VAL A 255 22.20 -32.92 -3.43
CA VAL A 255 22.42 -34.38 -3.42
C VAL A 255 22.03 -34.94 -4.78
N HIS A 256 22.99 -35.48 -5.50
CA HIS A 256 22.71 -36.25 -6.71
C HIS A 256 22.15 -37.63 -6.33
N VAL A 257 21.02 -37.98 -6.93
CA VAL A 257 20.39 -39.30 -6.80
C VAL A 257 20.46 -39.97 -8.16
N THR A 258 21.19 -41.08 -8.24
CA THR A 258 21.20 -41.95 -9.41
C THR A 258 20.16 -43.04 -9.17
N LEU A 259 19.16 -43.13 -10.05
CA LEU A 259 18.16 -44.19 -10.03
C LEU A 259 18.52 -45.24 -11.10
N PRO A 260 18.40 -46.54 -10.83
CA PRO A 260 18.49 -47.59 -11.85
C PRO A 260 17.36 -47.44 -12.89
N GLU A 261 17.64 -47.75 -14.15
CA GLU A 261 16.68 -47.57 -15.26
C GLU A 261 15.41 -48.44 -15.13
N ASP A 262 15.48 -49.55 -14.39
CA ASP A 262 14.40 -50.53 -14.21
C ASP A 262 13.89 -50.64 -12.75
N ALA A 263 14.04 -49.59 -11.94
CA ALA A 263 13.66 -49.63 -10.53
C ALA A 263 12.13 -49.54 -10.31
N ASP A 264 11.58 -50.47 -9.52
CA ASP A 264 10.19 -50.43 -9.07
C ASP A 264 9.89 -49.18 -8.22
N LYS A 265 8.65 -48.70 -8.26
CA LYS A 265 8.21 -47.47 -7.58
C LYS A 265 8.52 -47.44 -6.08
N GLU A 266 8.44 -48.59 -5.42
CA GLU A 266 8.76 -48.74 -4.00
C GLU A 266 10.26 -48.54 -3.74
N VAL A 267 11.13 -49.08 -4.60
CA VAL A 267 12.59 -48.92 -4.52
C VAL A 267 13.00 -47.46 -4.75
N ILE A 268 12.31 -46.77 -5.66
CA ILE A 268 12.53 -45.33 -5.91
C ILE A 268 12.12 -44.50 -4.67
N ALA A 269 10.96 -44.80 -4.09
CA ALA A 269 10.45 -44.10 -2.91
C ALA A 269 11.40 -44.28 -1.71
N ASP A 270 11.82 -45.51 -1.42
CA ASP A 270 12.74 -45.82 -0.33
C ASP A 270 14.11 -45.15 -0.52
N THR A 271 14.60 -45.10 -1.77
CA THR A 271 15.87 -44.44 -2.11
C THR A 271 15.79 -42.93 -1.87
N LEU A 272 14.70 -42.30 -2.27
CA LEU A 272 14.47 -40.87 -2.06
C LEU A 272 14.29 -40.54 -0.58
N GLU A 273 13.51 -41.33 0.17
CA GLU A 273 13.30 -41.14 1.60
C GLU A 273 14.60 -41.30 2.40
N SER A 274 15.38 -42.35 2.10
CA SER A 274 16.67 -42.59 2.74
C SER A 274 17.67 -41.45 2.50
N LYS A 275 17.71 -40.90 1.28
CA LYS A 275 18.57 -39.75 0.92
C LYS A 275 18.08 -38.46 1.57
N LEU A 276 16.77 -38.22 1.61
CA LEU A 276 16.17 -37.08 2.30
C LEU A 276 16.43 -37.11 3.81
N LYS A 277 16.37 -38.29 4.43
CA LYS A 277 16.68 -38.46 5.86
C LYS A 277 18.16 -38.16 6.14
N LYS A 278 19.09 -38.70 5.35
CA LYS A 278 20.52 -38.36 5.45
C LYS A 278 20.79 -36.87 5.27
N PHE A 279 20.05 -36.21 4.38
CA PHE A 279 20.18 -34.77 4.16
C PHE A 279 19.68 -33.95 5.36
N LYS A 280 18.58 -34.37 5.99
CA LYS A 280 18.08 -33.76 7.23
C LYS A 280 19.09 -33.91 8.37
N ASP A 281 19.69 -35.09 8.52
CA ASP A 281 20.68 -35.38 9.57
C ASP A 281 21.98 -34.56 9.39
N LEU A 282 22.42 -34.33 8.14
CA LEU A 282 23.57 -33.47 7.81
C LEU A 282 23.32 -31.98 8.12
N ASN A 283 22.10 -31.50 7.93
CA ASN A 283 21.74 -30.11 8.28
C ASN A 283 21.61 -29.90 9.80
N ILE A 284 21.25 -30.94 10.55
CA ILE A 284 21.15 -30.89 12.02
C ILE A 284 22.55 -30.87 12.65
N SER A 285 23.52 -31.61 12.11
CA SER A 285 24.89 -31.62 12.65
C SER A 285 25.67 -30.33 12.39
N GLN A 286 25.32 -29.57 11.34
CA GLN A 286 25.89 -28.25 11.07
C GLN A 286 25.23 -27.11 11.87
N GLY A 287 24.09 -27.37 12.52
CA GLY A 287 23.37 -26.40 13.35
C GLY A 287 23.71 -26.42 14.84
N SER A 288 24.60 -27.31 15.31
CA SER A 288 24.95 -27.47 16.73
C SER A 288 26.30 -26.85 17.13
N THR A 289 26.96 -26.15 16.21
CA THR A 289 28.13 -25.31 16.52
C THR A 289 27.86 -23.90 16.03
N HIS A 290 27.14 -23.11 16.83
CA HIS A 290 27.36 -21.68 17.10
C HIS A 290 26.24 -21.12 17.98
#